data_AF-A0A955AVR5-F1
#
_entry.id   AF-A0A955AVR5-F1
#
_cell.length_a   1.000
_cell.length_b   1.000
_cell.length_c   1.000
_cell.angle_alpha   90.00
_cell.angle_beta   90.00
_cell.angle_gamma   90.00
#
_symmetry.space_group_name_H-M   'P 1'
#
loop_
_entity.id
_entity.type
_entity.pdbx_description
1 polymer ?
#
loop_
_entity_poly.entity_id
_entity_poly.type
_entity_poly.pdbx_seq_one_letter_code
_entity_poly.pdbx_strand_id
1 'polypeptide(L)' 'TIAKYELTPRQAILYLRQLNPNQSLTLRYRLRATMPVKVTAPAAQTYLYYSPTDKAQSEPRQLEVTET' A
#
# COMPACT_ATOMS: atom_id res chain seq x y z
N THR A 1 -11.33 0.25 -9.04
CA THR A 1 -11.49 1.72 -8.83
C THR A 1 -11.67 2.07 -7.37
N ILE A 2 -11.10 3.19 -6.91
CA ILE A 2 -11.10 3.64 -5.49
C ILE A 2 -12.44 4.33 -5.14
N ALA A 3 -13.02 3.97 -4.00
CA ALA A 3 -14.24 4.52 -3.40
C ALA A 3 -13.92 5.55 -2.31
N LYS A 4 -12.95 5.21 -1.46
CA LYS A 4 -12.49 5.98 -0.31
C LYS A 4 -11.02 5.65 -0.07
N TYR A 5 -10.30 6.61 0.50
CA TYR A 5 -8.99 6.33 1.11
C TYR A 5 -8.94 6.89 2.52
N GLU A 6 -8.12 6.28 3.34
CA GLU A 6 -7.79 6.74 4.69
C GLU A 6 -6.27 6.73 4.86
N LEU A 7 -5.74 7.81 5.41
CA LEU A 7 -4.33 7.91 5.75
C LEU A 7 -4.19 7.83 7.26
N THR A 8 -3.40 6.86 7.71
CA THR A 8 -2.95 6.74 9.09
C THR A 8 -1.46 7.09 9.15
N PRO A 9 -0.87 7.28 10.34
CA PRO A 9 0.57 7.53 10.45
C PRO A 9 1.48 6.45 9.82
N ARG A 10 0.99 5.22 9.63
CA ARG A 10 1.80 4.09 9.14
C ARG A 10 1.30 3.47 7.83
N GLN A 11 0.07 3.74 7.42
CA GLN A 11 -0.58 3.04 6.31
C GLN A 11 -1.51 3.97 5.53
N ALA A 12 -1.57 3.76 4.22
CA ALA A 12 -2.65 4.24 3.37
C ALA A 12 -3.59 3.07 3.08
N ILE A 13 -4.87 3.21 3.45
CA ILE A 13 -5.91 2.20 3.26
C ILE A 13 -6.80 2.65 2.10
N LEU A 14 -6.99 1.78 1.10
CA LEU A 14 -7.77 2.06 -0.10
C LEU A 14 -8.95 1.10 -0.19
N TYR A 15 -10.16 1.66 -0.21
CA TYR A 15 -11.38 0.90 -0.44
C TYR A 15 -11.69 0.91 -1.93
N LEU A 16 -11.73 -0.26 -2.57
CA LEU A 16 -12.09 -0.37 -3.98
C LEU A 16 -13.56 -0.75 -4.11
N ARG A 17 -14.30 -0.09 -5.01
CA ARG A 17 -15.70 -0.48 -5.31
C ARG A 17 -15.77 -1.83 -5.99
N GLN A 18 -14.89 -2.01 -6.98
CA GLN A 18 -14.76 -3.22 -7.79
C GLN A 18 -13.40 -3.18 -8.50
N LEU A 19 -12.90 -4.38 -8.80
CA LEU A 19 -11.77 -4.64 -9.69
C LEU A 19 -12.13 -5.90 -10.47
N ASN A 20 -12.32 -5.76 -11.78
CA ASN A 20 -12.76 -6.88 -12.61
C ASN A 20 -11.63 -7.91 -12.79
N PRO A 21 -11.95 -9.18 -13.10
CA PRO A 21 -10.94 -10.15 -13.51
C PRO A 21 -10.06 -9.58 -14.63
N ASN A 22 -8.74 -9.80 -14.55
CA ASN A 22 -7.73 -9.28 -15.49
C ASN A 22 -7.58 -7.75 -15.52
N GLN A 23 -8.30 -7.00 -14.68
CA GLN A 23 -8.09 -5.56 -14.53
C GLN A 23 -6.99 -5.29 -13.50
N SER A 24 -5.99 -4.51 -13.90
CA SER A 24 -4.96 -4.01 -12.98
C SER A 24 -5.26 -2.57 -12.54
N LEU A 25 -4.95 -2.25 -11.29
CA LEU A 25 -4.96 -0.89 -10.76
C LEU A 25 -3.54 -0.50 -10.34
N THR A 26 -2.95 0.47 -11.04
CA THR A 26 -1.65 1.04 -10.66
C THR A 26 -1.85 2.27 -9.79
N LEU A 27 -1.17 2.30 -8.65
CA LEU A 27 -1.19 3.43 -7.71
C LEU A 27 0.13 4.17 -7.79
N ARG A 28 0.07 5.49 -7.95
CA ARG A 28 1.25 6.38 -7.90
C ARG A 28 1.10 7.30 -6.71
N TYR A 29 2.08 7.31 -5.83
CA TYR A 29 2.10 8.13 -4.63
C TYR A 29 3.53 8.63 -4.36
N ARG A 30 3.65 9.68 -3.52
CA ARG A 30 4.92 10.24 -3.10
C ARG A 30 5.11 10.02 -1.62
N LEU A 31 6.33 9.66 -1.24
CA LEU A 31 6.77 9.62 0.15
C LEU A 31 7.79 10.74 0.35
N ARG A 32 7.73 11.41 1.50
CA ARG A 32 8.71 12.41 1.91
C ARG A 32 9.35 11.93 3.20
N ALA A 33 10.66 11.70 3.17
CA ALA A 33 11.42 11.48 4.39
C ALA A 33 11.53 12.78 5.18
N THR A 34 11.36 12.70 6.49
CA THR A 34 11.50 13.85 7.40
C THR A 34 12.83 13.84 8.15
N MET A 35 13.56 12.73 8.07
CA MET A 35 14.89 12.51 8.64
C MET A 35 15.58 11.36 7.90
N PRO A 36 16.92 11.26 7.96
CA PRO A 36 17.63 10.07 7.50
C PRO A 36 17.12 8.83 8.22
N VAL A 37 16.92 7.74 7.48
CA VAL A 37 16.29 6.54 8.03
C VAL A 37 16.65 5.30 7.22
N LYS A 38 16.83 4.17 7.92
CA LYS A 38 16.92 2.83 7.33
C LYS A 38 15.85 1.95 7.97
N VAL A 39 14.84 1.59 7.19
CA VAL A 39 13.66 0.84 7.68
C VAL A 39 13.21 -0.22 6.69
N THR A 40 12.51 -1.23 7.20
CA THR A 40 11.75 -2.17 6.36
C THR A 40 10.31 -1.72 6.33
N ALA A 41 9.85 -1.25 5.17
CA ALA A 41 8.44 -1.01 4.92
C ALA A 41 7.68 -2.35 4.92
N PRO A 42 6.55 -2.43 5.64
CA PRO A 42 5.75 -3.64 5.66
C PRO A 42 5.23 -3.97 4.26
N ALA A 43 4.95 -5.25 4.04
CA ALA A 43 4.30 -5.70 2.83
C ALA A 43 2.95 -4.99 2.60
N ALA A 44 2.66 -4.67 1.34
CA ALA A 44 1.32 -4.26 0.95
C ALA A 44 0.42 -5.50 0.90
N GLN A 45 -0.83 -5.35 1.35
CA GLN A 45 -1.81 -6.42 1.35
C GLN A 45 -3.09 -5.98 0.64
N THR A 46 -3.70 -6.90 -0.10
CA THR A 46 -5.02 -6.75 -0.70
C THR A 46 -5.87 -7.96 -0.36
N TYR A 47 -7.16 -7.75 -0.10
CA TYR A 47 -8.10 -8.84 0.18
C TYR A 47 -9.54 -8.43 -0.17
N LEU A 48 -10.40 -9.43 -0.41
CA LEU A 48 -11.83 -9.18 -0.58
C LEU A 48 -12.47 -8.87 0.78
N TYR A 49 -13.19 -7.76 0.87
CA TYR A 49 -13.76 -7.27 2.13
C TYR A 49 -14.72 -8.27 2.80
N TYR A 50 -15.48 -9.01 1.99
CA TYR A 50 -16.43 -10.03 2.46
C TYR A 50 -15.86 -11.46 2.48
N SER A 51 -14.67 -11.66 1.91
CA SER A 51 -14.01 -12.98 1.79
C SER A 51 -12.50 -12.83 2.04
N PRO A 52 -12.07 -12.53 3.28
CA PRO A 52 -10.68 -12.15 3.59
C PRO A 52 -9.66 -13.28 3.42
N THR A 53 -10.13 -14.53 3.22
CA THR A 53 -9.29 -15.66 2.81
C THR A 53 -8.69 -15.46 1.43
N ASP A 54 -9.39 -14.74 0.55
CA ASP A 54 -8.93 -14.37 -0.78
C ASP A 54 -8.08 -13.10 -0.66
N LYS A 55 -6.78 -13.32 -0.45
CA LYS A 55 -5.80 -12.25 -0.23
C LYS A 55 -4.53 -12.48 -1.03
N ALA A 56 -3.87 -11.36 -1.32
CA ALA A 56 -2.53 -11.33 -1.85
C ALA A 56 -1.69 -10.35 -1.02
N GLN A 57 -0.40 -10.61 -0.94
CA GLN A 57 0.55 -9.79 -0.21
C GLN A 57 1.84 -9.67 -1.01
N SER A 58 2.46 -8.49 -0.97
CA SER A 58 3.79 -8.28 -1.54
C SER A 58 4.89 -8.74 -0.58
N GLU A 59 6.13 -8.74 -1.05
CA GLU A 59 7.27 -8.79 -0.13
C GLU A 59 7.43 -7.45 0.60
N PRO A 60 7.93 -7.44 1.85
CA PRO A 60 8.44 -6.24 2.51
C PRO A 60 9.57 -5.60 1.70
N ARG A 61 9.76 -4.28 1.85
CA ARG A 61 10.84 -3.56 1.13
C ARG A 61 11.71 -2.77 2.09
N GLN A 62 13.03 -2.87 1.91
CA GLN A 62 13.96 -1.97 2.58
C GLN A 62 13.92 -0.59 1.91
N LEU A 63 13.87 0.44 2.75
CA LEU A 63 13.97 1.83 2.36
C LEU A 63 15.13 2.45 3.14
N GLU A 64 15.98 3.15 2.43
CA GLU A 64 17.10 3.89 3.00
C GLU A 64 17.09 5.31 2.46
N VAL A 65 17.20 6.28 3.36
CA VAL A 65 17.33 7.70 3.06
C VAL A 65 18.51 8.21 3.85
N THR A 66 19.51 8.71 3.14
CA THR A 66 20.69 9.36 3.70
C THR A 66 20.48 10.88 3.74
N GLU A 67 21.35 11.59 4.47
CA GLU A 67 21.39 13.06 4.38
C GLU A 67 21.62 13.50 2.93
N THR A 68 21.02 14.65 2.57
CA THR A 68 21.15 15.27 1.25
C THR A 68 22.32 16.22 1.24
#